data_AF-A0A146KA31-F1
#
_entry.id   AF-A0A146KA31-F1
#
_cell.length_a   1.000
_cell.length_b   1.000
_cell.length_c   1.000
_cell.angle_alpha   90.00
_cell.angle_beta   90.00
_cell.angle_gamma   90.00
#
_symmetry.space_group_name_H-M   'P 1'
#
loop_
_entity.id
_entity.type
_entity.pdbx_description
1 polymer ?
#
loop_
_entity_poly.entity_id
_entity_poly.type
_entity_poly.pdbx_seq_one_letter_code
_entity_poly.pdbx_strand_id
1 'polypeptide(L)'
;IDQLYHAKVQSENCFEWFSQLKFYISNDKQAEGKVAVQIKQTDTTLDYQYEYCNNSGRLVITPLTDRCYITITTSIQIKKGTLPQGPAGTGKTETVKDLSKAIAVLCVVFNCSDGLDYKSLGRMFSGL
;
A
#
# COMPACT_ATOMS: atom_id res chain seq x y z
N ILE A 1 14.11 13.46 1.26
CA ILE A 1 14.51 14.65 2.06
C ILE A 1 14.97 15.77 1.14
N ASP A 2 15.93 15.53 0.25
CA ASP A 2 16.40 16.55 -0.72
C ASP A 2 15.28 17.16 -1.57
N GLN A 3 14.32 16.34 -2.02
CA GLN A 3 13.14 16.81 -2.74
C GLN A 3 12.31 17.82 -1.91
N LEU A 4 12.15 17.58 -0.60
CA LEU A 4 11.42 18.48 0.30
C LEU A 4 12.19 19.79 0.52
N TYR A 5 13.52 19.70 0.61
CA TYR A 5 14.40 20.86 0.75
C TYR A 5 14.32 21.76 -0.49
N HIS A 6 14.41 21.18 -1.69
CA HIS A 6 14.30 21.93 -2.94
C HIS A 6 12.90 22.50 -3.16
N ALA A 7 11.85 21.79 -2.73
CA ALA A 7 10.48 22.30 -2.75
C ALA A 7 10.21 23.37 -1.67
N LYS A 8 11.19 23.64 -0.78
CA LYS A 8 11.07 24.61 0.33
C LYS A 8 9.83 24.36 1.19
N VAL A 9 9.58 23.10 1.52
CA VAL A 9 8.45 22.71 2.37
C VAL A 9 8.61 23.33 3.77
N GLN A 10 7.62 24.12 4.19
CA GLN A 10 7.64 24.82 5.48
C GLN A 10 6.59 24.30 6.48
N SER A 11 5.70 23.42 6.03
CA SER A 11 4.60 22.90 6.83
C SER A 11 4.33 21.44 6.51
N GLU A 12 3.80 20.70 7.48
CA GLU A 12 3.33 19.33 7.28
C GLU A 12 2.13 19.24 6.33
N ASN A 13 1.44 20.36 6.10
CA ASN A 13 0.30 20.42 5.18
C ASN A 13 0.73 20.63 3.72
N CYS A 14 2.02 20.86 3.45
CA CYS A 14 2.51 20.93 2.07
C CYS A 14 2.36 19.57 1.39
N PHE A 15 1.89 19.58 0.15
CA PHE A 15 1.55 18.37 -0.58
C PHE A 15 2.73 17.39 -0.71
N GLU A 16 3.95 17.92 -0.87
CA GLU A 16 5.17 17.13 -1.01
C GLU A 16 5.48 16.28 0.22
N TRP A 17 5.14 16.77 1.43
CA TRP A 17 5.21 15.96 2.66
C TRP A 17 3.94 15.14 2.86
N PHE A 18 2.78 15.74 2.60
CA PHE A 18 1.47 15.15 2.82
C PHE A 18 1.24 13.86 2.01
N SER A 19 1.73 13.83 0.76
CA SER A 19 1.62 12.72 -0.19
C SER A 19 2.47 11.50 0.12
N GLN A 20 3.49 11.64 0.99
CA GLN A 20 4.38 10.54 1.34
C GLN A 20 3.67 9.51 2.23
N LEU A 21 3.98 8.23 2.03
CA LEU A 21 3.55 7.13 2.89
C LEU A 21 4.32 7.20 4.22
N LYS A 22 3.62 7.52 5.32
CA LYS A 22 4.21 7.76 6.64
C LYS A 22 3.68 6.78 7.67
N PHE A 23 4.51 6.45 8.65
CA PHE A 23 4.19 5.52 9.73
C PHE A 23 4.28 6.26 11.06
N TYR A 24 3.21 6.16 11.84
CA TYR A 24 3.09 6.78 13.16
C TYR A 24 2.87 5.68 14.18
N ILE A 25 3.66 5.72 15.24
CA ILE A 25 3.46 4.84 16.38
C ILE A 25 2.48 5.55 17.32
N SER A 26 1.30 4.98 17.52
CA SER A 26 0.37 5.44 18.55
C SER A 26 0.59 4.65 19.83
N ASN A 27 0.89 5.38 20.91
CA ASN A 27 0.89 4.83 22.26
C ASN A 27 -0.55 4.87 22.77
N ASP A 28 -1.41 4.04 22.19
CA ASP A 28 -2.81 4.03 22.58
C ASP A 28 -2.94 3.34 23.95
N LYS A 29 -3.09 4.15 25.01
CA LYS A 29 -3.14 3.67 26.40
C LYS A 29 -4.39 2.83 26.69
N GLN A 30 -5.37 2.81 25.78
CA GLN A 30 -6.66 2.14 26.00
C GLN A 30 -6.65 0.64 25.65
N ALA A 31 -5.68 0.15 24.87
CA ALA A 31 -5.55 -1.26 24.52
C ALA A 31 -4.29 -1.85 25.17
N GLU A 32 -4.37 -2.18 26.46
CA GLU A 32 -3.47 -3.13 27.17
C GLU A 32 -2.01 -3.17 26.69
N GLY A 33 -1.31 -2.03 26.69
CA GLY A 33 0.12 -1.97 26.37
C GLY A 33 0.50 -2.38 24.93
N LYS A 34 -0.44 -2.44 24.00
CA LYS A 34 -0.16 -2.74 22.59
C LYS A 34 0.23 -1.48 21.84
N VAL A 35 1.43 -1.50 21.27
CA VAL A 35 1.92 -0.46 20.37
C VAL A 35 1.22 -0.64 19.02
N ALA A 36 0.37 0.31 18.64
CA ALA A 36 -0.30 0.32 17.35
C ALA A 36 0.47 1.19 16.35
N VAL A 37 0.55 0.74 15.09
CA VAL A 37 1.19 1.47 14.00
C VAL A 37 0.10 1.91 13.03
N GLN A 38 -0.01 3.23 12.87
CA GLN A 38 -0.89 3.84 11.90
C GLN A 38 -0.10 4.30 10.68
N ILE A 39 -0.64 4.00 9.52
CA ILE A 39 -0.10 4.40 8.22
C ILE A 39 -0.93 5.58 7.74
N LYS A 40 -0.27 6.69 7.40
CA LYS A 40 -0.93 7.87 6.85
C LYS A 40 -0.34 8.24 5.50
N GLN A 41 -1.20 8.50 4.54
CA GLN A 41 -0.83 8.99 3.22
C GLN A 41 -1.98 9.85 2.71
N THR A 42 -1.69 11.10 2.32
CA THR A 42 -2.74 12.08 2.01
C THR A 42 -3.82 12.12 3.11
N ASP A 43 -5.11 12.15 2.76
CA ASP A 43 -6.24 12.09 3.69
C ASP A 43 -6.52 10.66 4.21
N THR A 44 -5.69 9.70 3.81
CA THR A 44 -5.87 8.29 4.15
C THR A 44 -5.19 7.93 5.46
N THR A 45 -5.91 7.24 6.35
CA THR A 45 -5.36 6.60 7.55
C THR A 45 -5.73 5.11 7.55
N LEU A 46 -4.72 4.25 7.63
CA LEU A 46 -4.86 2.79 7.64
C LEU A 46 -4.13 2.21 8.85
N ASP A 47 -4.67 1.14 9.43
CA ASP A 47 -3.95 0.39 10.45
C ASP A 47 -2.99 -0.60 9.79
N TYR A 48 -1.77 -0.68 10.32
CA TYR A 48 -0.82 -1.71 9.94
C TYR A 48 -1.37 -3.10 10.31
N GLN A 49 -1.34 -4.07 9.40
CA GLN A 49 -2.05 -5.35 9.59
C GLN A 49 -1.20 -6.46 10.22
N TYR A 50 0.10 -6.22 10.42
CA TYR A 50 1.02 -7.11 11.15
C TYR A 50 1.19 -8.53 10.60
N GLU A 51 0.80 -8.79 9.35
CA GLU A 51 1.06 -10.09 8.73
C GLU A 51 2.54 -10.25 8.35
N TYR A 52 3.06 -11.46 8.57
CA TYR A 52 4.46 -11.77 8.25
C TYR A 52 4.67 -11.87 6.74
N CYS A 53 5.39 -10.90 6.18
CA CYS A 53 5.58 -10.73 4.74
C CYS A 53 6.87 -11.36 4.17
N ASN A 54 7.56 -12.21 4.95
CA ASN A 54 8.89 -12.76 4.64
C ASN A 54 9.97 -11.68 4.39
N ASN A 55 11.24 -12.10 4.34
CA ASN A 55 12.34 -11.24 3.90
C ASN A 55 12.50 -11.29 2.37
N SER A 56 11.63 -10.57 1.66
CA SER A 56 11.67 -10.47 0.19
C SER A 56 12.22 -9.12 -0.27
N GLY A 57 12.76 -9.08 -1.50
CA GLY A 57 13.29 -7.85 -2.09
C GLY A 57 12.26 -6.71 -2.12
N ARG A 58 12.74 -5.47 -2.02
CA ARG A 58 11.89 -4.26 -2.05
C ARG A 58 11.94 -3.60 -3.42
N LEU A 59 10.80 -3.06 -3.85
CA LEU A 59 10.72 -2.29 -5.08
C LEU A 59 11.37 -0.91 -4.87
N VAL A 60 12.11 -0.45 -5.87
CA VAL A 60 12.65 0.92 -5.86
C VAL A 60 11.50 1.91 -5.97
N ILE A 61 11.39 2.81 -5.00
CA ILE A 61 10.34 3.84 -5.00
C ILE A 61 10.72 4.94 -6.00
N THR A 62 9.89 5.07 -7.04
CA THR A 62 9.98 6.11 -8.05
C THR A 62 8.78 7.06 -7.94
N PRO A 63 8.81 8.25 -8.55
CA PRO A 63 7.64 9.14 -8.60
C PRO A 63 6.40 8.51 -9.25
N LEU A 64 6.55 7.48 -10.09
CA LEU A 64 5.41 6.74 -10.63
C LEU A 64 4.83 5.78 -9.58
N THR A 65 5.70 5.02 -8.92
CA THR A 65 5.33 4.10 -7.84
C THR A 65 4.61 4.83 -6.70
N ASP A 66 5.12 6.01 -6.30
CA ASP A 66 4.54 6.81 -5.22
C ASP A 66 3.11 7.28 -5.56
N ARG A 67 2.88 7.71 -6.81
CA ARG A 67 1.53 8.04 -7.29
C ARG A 67 0.59 6.84 -7.32
N CYS A 68 1.10 5.66 -7.67
CA CYS A 68 0.33 4.42 -7.56
C CYS A 68 -0.02 4.11 -6.10
N TYR A 69 0.90 4.32 -5.15
CA TYR A 69 0.63 4.09 -3.72
C TYR A 69 -0.51 4.98 -3.23
N ILE A 70 -0.48 6.28 -3.54
CA ILE A 70 -1.55 7.23 -3.17
C ILE A 70 -2.91 6.74 -3.68
N THR A 71 -2.96 6.27 -4.94
CA THR A 71 -4.20 5.78 -5.55
C THR A 71 -4.72 4.54 -4.83
N ILE A 72 -3.83 3.60 -4.49
CA ILE A 72 -4.20 2.34 -3.84
C ILE A 72 -4.64 2.57 -2.39
N THR A 73 -3.88 3.35 -1.61
CA THR A 73 -4.25 3.66 -0.22
C THR A 73 -5.59 4.39 -0.17
N THR A 74 -5.78 5.39 -1.03
CA THR A 74 -7.06 6.12 -1.12
C THR A 74 -8.22 5.19 -1.48
N SER A 75 -8.03 4.24 -2.40
CA SER A 75 -9.10 3.30 -2.77
C SER A 75 -9.48 2.39 -1.60
N ILE A 76 -8.49 1.93 -0.83
CA ILE A 76 -8.72 1.07 0.35
C ILE A 76 -9.57 1.81 1.38
N GLN A 77 -9.27 3.09 1.66
CA GLN A 77 -10.06 3.90 2.59
C GLN A 77 -11.53 4.02 2.18
N ILE A 78 -11.80 4.17 0.88
CA ILE A 78 -13.18 4.25 0.36
C ILE A 78 -13.78 2.88 0.02
N LYS A 79 -13.16 1.78 0.48
CA LYS A 79 -13.61 0.39 0.28
C LYS A 79 -13.78 0.01 -1.20
N LYS A 80 -12.84 0.43 -2.05
CA LYS A 80 -12.79 0.11 -3.48
C LYS A 80 -11.49 -0.59 -3.86
N GLY A 81 -11.57 -1.45 -4.88
CA GLY A 81 -10.39 -2.00 -5.54
C GLY A 81 -9.69 -0.98 -6.44
N THR A 82 -8.42 -1.25 -6.77
CA THR A 82 -7.67 -0.51 -7.79
C THR A 82 -7.42 -1.38 -9.01
N LEU A 83 -7.26 -0.72 -10.16
CA LEU A 83 -6.88 -1.36 -11.41
C LEU A 83 -5.71 -0.60 -12.04
N PRO A 84 -4.45 -0.89 -11.66
CA PRO A 84 -3.29 -0.36 -12.35
C PRO A 84 -3.27 -0.88 -13.79
N GLN A 85 -3.20 0.01 -14.77
CA GLN A 85 -3.19 -0.31 -16.20
C GLN A 85 -1.92 0.19 -16.87
N GLY A 86 -1.45 -0.54 -17.88
CA GLY A 86 -0.26 -0.18 -18.66
C GLY A 86 0.43 -1.38 -19.33
N PRO A 87 1.44 -1.14 -20.18
CA PRO A 87 2.15 -2.17 -20.95
C PRO A 87 2.73 -3.31 -20.08
N ALA A 88 3.02 -4.46 -20.70
CA ALA A 88 3.72 -5.54 -20.01
C ALA A 88 5.10 -5.08 -19.50
N GLY A 89 5.52 -5.58 -18.34
CA GLY A 89 6.82 -5.25 -17.76
C GLY A 89 6.92 -3.90 -17.03
N THR A 90 5.82 -3.14 -16.88
CA THR A 90 5.83 -1.85 -16.16
C THR A 90 5.69 -1.94 -14.64
N GLY A 91 5.87 -3.13 -14.05
CA GLY A 91 5.91 -3.30 -12.60
C GLY A 91 4.56 -3.16 -11.88
N LYS A 92 3.42 -3.34 -12.56
CA LYS A 92 2.07 -3.18 -11.97
C LYS A 92 1.83 -4.11 -10.78
N THR A 93 2.08 -5.41 -10.98
CA THR A 93 1.90 -6.44 -9.96
C THR A 93 2.89 -6.25 -8.82
N GLU A 94 4.14 -5.92 -9.16
CA GLU A 94 5.22 -5.68 -8.21
C GLU A 94 4.96 -4.44 -7.35
N THR A 95 4.33 -3.40 -7.91
CA THR A 95 3.91 -2.20 -7.18
C THR A 95 2.85 -2.52 -6.14
N VAL A 96 1.82 -3.29 -6.50
CA VAL A 96 0.77 -3.71 -5.54
C VAL A 96 1.37 -4.60 -4.45
N LYS A 97 2.23 -5.55 -4.81
CA LYS A 97 2.95 -6.41 -3.86
C LYS A 97 3.86 -5.63 -2.93
N ASP A 98 4.55 -4.59 -3.40
CA ASP A 98 5.43 -3.81 -2.53
C ASP A 98 4.67 -2.94 -1.53
N LEU A 99 3.55 -2.34 -1.95
CA LEU A 99 2.67 -1.65 -1.03
C LEU A 99 2.07 -2.60 0.01
N SER A 100 1.64 -3.80 -0.39
CA SER A 100 1.07 -4.78 0.54
C SER A 100 2.07 -5.14 1.66
N LYS A 101 3.34 -5.33 1.31
CA LYS A 101 4.42 -5.54 2.29
C LYS A 101 4.60 -4.31 3.20
N ALA A 102 4.49 -3.11 2.65
CA ALA A 102 4.61 -1.87 3.43
C ALA A 102 3.47 -1.70 4.45
N ILE A 103 2.27 -2.22 4.16
CA ILE A 103 1.12 -2.21 5.08
C ILE A 103 0.95 -3.51 5.89
N ALA A 104 1.87 -4.47 5.71
CA ALA A 104 1.86 -5.82 6.27
C ALA A 104 0.58 -6.63 6.01
N VAL A 105 0.20 -6.69 4.74
CA VAL A 105 -0.90 -7.53 4.23
C VAL A 105 -0.34 -8.55 3.24
N LEU A 106 -0.77 -9.80 3.39
CA LEU A 106 -0.50 -10.90 2.46
C LEU A 106 -1.15 -10.59 1.11
N CYS A 107 -0.29 -10.38 0.11
CA CYS A 107 -0.74 -10.26 -1.27
C CYS A 107 -0.69 -11.63 -1.97
N VAL A 108 -1.87 -12.19 -2.22
CA VAL A 108 -2.03 -13.37 -3.06
C VAL A 108 -2.18 -12.93 -4.52
N VAL A 109 -1.37 -13.50 -5.41
CA VAL A 109 -1.41 -13.18 -6.85
C VAL A 109 -1.97 -14.37 -7.62
N PHE A 110 -3.04 -14.13 -8.34
CA PHE A 110 -3.62 -15.08 -9.28
C PHE A 110 -3.22 -14.70 -10.70
N ASN A 111 -2.48 -15.59 -11.37
CA ASN A 111 -2.17 -15.43 -12.78
C ASN A 111 -3.34 -15.97 -13.61
N CYS A 112 -4.09 -15.07 -14.25
CA CYS A 112 -5.20 -15.45 -15.11
C CYS A 112 -4.67 -16.17 -16.36
N SER A 113 -5.28 -17.31 -16.69
CA SER A 113 -5.01 -18.10 -17.89
C SER A 113 -6.31 -18.72 -18.40
N ASP A 114 -6.29 -19.24 -19.63
CA ASP A 114 -7.47 -19.88 -20.25
C ASP A 114 -7.97 -21.12 -19.49
N GLY A 115 -7.12 -21.72 -18.64
CA GLY A 115 -7.51 -22.84 -17.76
C GLY A 115 -8.21 -22.43 -16.48
N LEU A 116 -8.35 -21.12 -16.19
CA LEU A 116 -8.96 -20.63 -14.96
C LEU A 116 -10.48 -20.48 -15.12
N ASP A 117 -11.23 -21.44 -14.57
CA ASP A 117 -12.70 -21.42 -14.61
C ASP A 117 -13.31 -20.60 -13.46
N TYR A 118 -14.57 -20.18 -13.64
CA TYR A 118 -15.29 -19.37 -12.65
C TYR A 118 -15.48 -20.08 -11.31
N LYS A 119 -15.52 -21.43 -11.29
CA LYS A 119 -15.62 -22.22 -10.05
C LYS A 119 -14.31 -22.19 -9.27
N SER A 120 -13.16 -22.18 -9.93
CA SER A 120 -11.88 -22.00 -9.28
C SER A 120 -11.73 -20.59 -8.71
N LEU A 121 -12.16 -19.57 -9.46
CA LEU A 121 -12.22 -18.19 -8.95
C LEU A 121 -13.12 -18.06 -7.71
N GLY A 122 -14.32 -18.67 -7.75
CA GLY A 122 -15.22 -18.66 -6.59
C GLY A 122 -14.61 -19.29 -5.34
N ARG A 123 -13.90 -20.41 -5.50
CA ARG A 123 -13.15 -21.05 -4.39
C ARG A 123 -12.02 -20.17 -3.87
N MET A 124 -11.27 -19.51 -4.76
CA MET A 124 -10.21 -18.59 -4.37
C MET A 124 -10.75 -17.40 -3.56
N PHE A 125 -11.83 -16.76 -4.01
CA PHE A 125 -12.42 -15.63 -3.29
C PHE A 125 -13.09 -16.02 -1.97
N SER A 126 -13.59 -17.25 -1.82
CA SER A 126 -14.22 -17.69 -0.58
C SER A 126 -13.26 -17.83 0.61
N GLY A 127 -11.95 -17.84 0.35
CA GLY A 127 -10.91 -17.91 1.38
C GLY A 127 -10.23 -16.57 1.68
N LEU A 128 -10.65 -15.47 1.03
CA LEU A 128 -10.18 -14.11 1.26
C LEU A 128 -11.18 -13.35 2.15
#